data_AF-A0AAV8C4I3-F1
#
_entry.id   AF-A0AAV8C4I3-F1
#
_cell.length_a   1.000
_cell.length_b   1.000
_cell.length_c   1.000
_cell.angle_alpha   90.00
_cell.angle_beta   90.00
_cell.angle_gamma   90.00
#
_symmetry.space_group_name_H-M   'P 1'
#
loop_
_entity.id
_entity.type
_entity.pdbx_description
1 polymer ?
#
loop_
_entity_poly.entity_id
_entity_poly.type
_entity_poly.pdbx_seq_one_letter_code
_entity_poly.pdbx_strand_id
1 'polypeptide(L)'
;MASELRSYSSSLSTLLLASLNLILLFLASTSLVPIVVLKNPPTSFGWALFTVSVTTLISSLVGFYSQLTHFCFITHTSLVLTSLVGQILSALSLFLKHESTRNLLGSQRDRKEQWVLMFLLELTFAGMFLVQSVVLVFGCIVEKKWAREYKEVEAQRDEAARKRNRRKARVQEEAMANATALAEVKSNDLDQKTRGEYGKWAKKDAEEP
;
A
#
# COMPACT_ATOMS: atom_id res chain seq x y z
N MET A 1 4.05 1.17 25.62
CA MET A 1 3.49 2.53 25.52
C MET A 1 3.70 3.16 24.13
N ALA A 2 4.92 3.17 23.57
CA ALA A 2 5.16 3.69 22.21
C ALA A 2 4.48 2.86 21.08
N SER A 3 4.35 1.54 21.25
CA SER A 3 3.65 0.64 20.31
C SER A 3 2.13 0.88 20.26
N GLU A 4 1.52 1.14 21.42
CA GLU A 4 0.08 1.40 21.57
C GLU A 4 -0.33 2.72 20.91
N LEU A 5 0.40 3.82 21.20
CA LEU A 5 0.14 5.12 20.55
C LEU A 5 0.35 5.06 19.04
N ARG A 6 1.32 4.25 18.57
CA ARG A 6 1.59 4.07 17.14
C ARG A 6 0.45 3.31 16.45
N SER A 7 -0.07 2.26 17.07
CA SER A 7 -1.24 1.51 16.56
C SER A 7 -2.48 2.41 16.48
N TYR A 8 -2.75 3.19 17.53
CA TYR A 8 -3.89 4.13 17.55
C TYR A 8 -3.77 5.22 16.46
N SER A 9 -2.57 5.81 16.29
CA SER A 9 -2.33 6.82 15.26
C SER A 9 -2.49 6.26 13.84
N SER A 10 -2.08 5.01 13.61
CA SER A 10 -2.28 4.32 12.32
C SER A 10 -3.75 4.06 12.04
N SER A 11 -4.48 3.51 13.03
CA SER A 11 -5.92 3.25 12.92
C SER A 11 -6.73 4.52 12.69
N LEU A 12 -6.39 5.62 13.38
CA LEU A 12 -7.06 6.91 13.21
C LEU A 12 -6.80 7.50 11.82
N SER A 13 -5.58 7.33 11.30
CA SER A 13 -5.22 7.82 9.96
C SER A 13 -6.00 7.07 8.87
N THR A 14 -6.09 5.74 9.00
CA THR A 14 -6.90 4.89 8.12
C THR A 14 -8.39 5.21 8.20
N LEU A 15 -8.92 5.38 9.41
CA LEU A 15 -10.32 5.75 9.62
C LEU A 15 -10.63 7.12 9.02
N LEU A 16 -9.75 8.10 9.20
CA LEU A 16 -9.90 9.43 8.62
C LEU A 16 -9.91 9.34 7.09
N LEU A 17 -8.98 8.61 6.49
CA LEU A 17 -8.90 8.44 5.03
C LEU A 17 -10.15 7.73 4.48
N ALA A 18 -10.67 6.72 5.19
CA ALA A 18 -11.92 6.06 4.84
C ALA A 18 -13.12 7.02 4.93
N SER A 19 -13.20 7.83 5.99
CA SER A 19 -14.29 8.79 6.18
C SER A 19 -14.28 9.90 5.12
N LEU A 20 -13.11 10.40 4.72
CA LEU A 20 -12.98 11.38 3.65
C LEU A 20 -13.40 10.79 2.29
N ASN A 21 -13.01 9.55 1.99
CA ASN A 21 -13.47 8.87 0.77
C ASN A 21 -14.97 8.63 0.78
N LEU A 22 -15.56 8.31 1.93
CA LEU A 22 -17.01 8.16 2.06
C LEU A 22 -17.75 9.49 1.82
N ILE A 23 -17.21 10.60 2.36
CA ILE A 23 -17.73 11.95 2.09
C ILE A 23 -17.66 12.24 0.58
N LEU A 24 -16.52 11.98 -0.07
CA LEU A 24 -16.38 12.16 -1.53
C LEU A 24 -17.39 11.33 -2.31
N LEU A 25 -17.66 10.09 -1.89
CA LEU A 25 -18.64 9.22 -2.53
C LEU A 25 -20.04 9.86 -2.50
N PHE A 26 -20.46 10.41 -1.36
CA PHE A 26 -21.73 11.11 -1.24
C PHE A 26 -21.78 12.40 -2.04
N LEU A 27 -20.73 13.22 -2.03
CA LEU A 27 -20.68 14.43 -2.87
C LEU A 27 -20.76 14.07 -4.36
N ALA A 28 -19.98 13.09 -4.81
CA ALA A 28 -19.94 12.63 -6.19
C ALA A 28 -21.28 12.03 -6.65
N SER A 29 -21.98 11.31 -5.76
CA SER A 29 -23.34 10.85 -6.05
C SER A 29 -24.33 12.00 -6.13
N THR A 30 -24.22 12.99 -5.23
CA THR A 30 -25.13 14.14 -5.16
C THR A 30 -24.98 15.06 -6.36
N SER A 31 -23.76 15.23 -6.90
CA SER A 31 -23.52 16.07 -8.08
C SER A 31 -24.17 15.57 -9.36
N LEU A 32 -24.55 14.29 -9.43
CA LEU A 32 -25.25 13.74 -10.59
C LEU A 32 -26.66 14.33 -10.74
N VAL A 33 -27.32 14.64 -9.62
CA VAL A 33 -28.69 15.20 -9.60
C VAL A 33 -28.77 16.51 -10.38
N PRO A 34 -28.00 17.57 -10.07
CA PRO A 34 -28.09 18.83 -10.81
C PRO A 34 -27.72 18.65 -12.29
N ILE A 35 -26.76 17.77 -12.64
CA ILE A 35 -26.35 17.52 -14.03
C ILE A 35 -27.53 16.98 -14.86
N VAL A 36 -28.24 16.00 -14.31
CA VAL A 36 -29.39 15.34 -14.96
C VAL A 36 -30.62 16.25 -14.98
N VAL A 37 -30.86 17.00 -13.90
CA VAL A 37 -32.00 17.92 -13.77
C VAL A 37 -31.86 19.16 -14.66
N LEU A 38 -30.64 19.64 -14.89
CA LEU A 38 -30.37 20.81 -15.73
C LEU A 38 -30.84 20.60 -17.16
N LYS A 39 -30.57 19.42 -17.74
CA LYS A 39 -31.04 19.05 -19.08
C LYS A 39 -30.90 17.55 -19.34
N ASN A 40 -31.97 16.93 -19.84
CA ASN A 40 -31.97 15.56 -20.34
C ASN A 40 -32.48 15.53 -21.79
N PRO A 41 -31.70 14.99 -22.76
CA PRO A 41 -30.34 14.46 -22.61
C PRO A 41 -29.28 15.55 -22.33
N PRO A 42 -28.15 15.20 -21.70
CA PRO A 42 -27.09 16.16 -21.38
C PRO A 42 -26.45 16.74 -22.65
N THR A 43 -26.02 18.00 -22.59
CA THR A 43 -25.14 18.56 -23.62
C THR A 43 -23.74 17.94 -23.54
N SER A 44 -22.89 18.13 -24.56
CA SER A 44 -21.49 17.65 -24.53
C SER A 44 -20.75 18.11 -23.26
N PHE A 45 -20.98 19.35 -22.84
CA PHE A 45 -20.45 19.87 -21.59
C PHE A 45 -21.05 19.20 -20.35
N GLY A 46 -22.37 18.94 -20.33
CA GLY A 46 -23.01 18.17 -19.26
C GLY A 46 -22.45 16.75 -19.13
N TRP A 47 -22.15 16.09 -20.26
CA TRP A 47 -21.46 14.80 -20.28
C TRP A 47 -20.05 14.87 -19.70
N ALA A 48 -19.29 15.94 -19.98
CA ALA A 48 -17.98 16.13 -19.38
C ALA A 48 -18.05 16.27 -17.84
N LEU A 49 -19.03 17.01 -17.31
CA LEU A 49 -19.23 17.11 -15.87
C LEU A 49 -19.69 15.78 -15.25
N PHE A 50 -20.51 15.02 -15.99
CA PHE A 50 -20.95 13.69 -15.59
C PHE A 50 -19.77 12.73 -15.47
N THR A 51 -18.87 12.69 -16.46
CA THR A 51 -17.71 11.80 -16.42
C THR A 51 -16.74 12.15 -15.30
N VAL A 52 -16.54 13.43 -14.99
CA VAL A 52 -15.73 13.83 -13.83
C VAL A 52 -16.36 13.35 -12.51
N SER A 53 -17.69 13.49 -12.37
CA SER A 53 -18.41 13.01 -11.18
C SER A 53 -18.32 11.49 -11.04
N VAL A 54 -18.52 10.74 -12.13
CA VAL A 54 -18.39 9.27 -12.14
C VAL A 54 -16.96 8.83 -11.83
N THR A 55 -15.95 9.50 -12.40
CA THR A 55 -14.54 9.20 -12.11
C THR A 55 -14.22 9.46 -10.64
N THR A 56 -14.75 10.53 -10.06
CA THR A 56 -14.63 10.84 -8.62
C THR A 56 -15.29 9.74 -7.77
N LEU A 57 -16.47 9.27 -8.19
CA LEU A 57 -17.21 8.20 -7.52
C LEU A 57 -16.41 6.89 -7.53
N ILE A 58 -15.86 6.49 -8.69
CA ILE A 58 -15.01 5.30 -8.80
C ILE A 58 -13.75 5.46 -7.95
N SER A 59 -13.10 6.63 -8.00
CA SER A 59 -11.90 6.92 -7.22
C SER A 59 -12.16 6.79 -5.72
N SER A 60 -13.25 7.37 -5.22
CA SER A 60 -13.61 7.33 -3.80
C SER A 60 -13.98 5.92 -3.34
N LEU A 61 -14.67 5.15 -4.19
CA LEU A 61 -15.00 3.76 -3.91
C LEU A 61 -13.73 2.90 -3.82
N VAL A 62 -12.80 3.04 -4.78
CA VAL A 62 -11.51 2.34 -4.76
C VAL A 62 -10.68 2.77 -3.55
N GLY A 63 -10.69 4.05 -3.19
CA GLY A 63 -9.99 4.58 -2.00
C GLY A 63 -10.52 4.00 -0.70
N PHE A 64 -11.83 3.86 -0.58
CA PHE A 64 -12.49 3.20 0.54
C PHE A 64 -12.13 1.70 0.61
N TYR A 65 -12.23 0.99 -0.52
CA TYR A 65 -11.86 -0.43 -0.58
C TYR A 65 -10.37 -0.67 -0.37
N SER A 66 -9.49 0.26 -0.74
CA SER A 66 -8.06 0.14 -0.51
C SER A 66 -7.69 0.11 0.97
N GLN A 67 -8.56 0.59 1.86
CA GLN A 67 -8.39 0.44 3.31
C GLN A 67 -8.89 -0.91 3.82
N LEU A 68 -9.84 -1.55 3.13
CA LEU A 68 -10.44 -2.85 3.51
C LEU A 68 -9.70 -4.04 2.90
N THR A 69 -9.19 -3.87 1.70
CA THR A 69 -8.51 -4.86 0.88
C THR A 69 -7.25 -4.17 0.37
N HIS A 70 -6.06 -4.75 0.54
CA HIS A 70 -4.78 -4.17 0.12
C HIS A 70 -4.71 -3.96 -1.42
N PHE A 71 -5.48 -3.00 -1.94
CA PHE A 71 -5.48 -2.60 -3.35
C PHE A 71 -4.24 -1.75 -3.65
N CYS A 72 -3.88 -1.67 -4.93
CA CYS A 72 -2.69 -0.94 -5.35
C CYS A 72 -2.86 0.57 -5.15
N PHE A 73 -2.11 1.12 -4.19
CA PHE A 73 -2.03 2.56 -3.90
C PHE A 73 -1.79 3.42 -5.16
N ILE A 74 -1.02 2.89 -6.12
CA ILE A 74 -0.71 3.56 -7.39
C ILE A 74 -1.98 3.77 -8.21
N THR A 75 -2.82 2.75 -8.35
CA THR A 75 -4.07 2.82 -9.11
C THR A 75 -5.04 3.81 -8.49
N HIS A 76 -5.17 3.79 -7.16
CA HIS A 76 -6.00 4.77 -6.46
C HIS A 76 -5.46 6.20 -6.67
N THR A 77 -4.16 6.41 -6.54
CA THR A 77 -3.52 7.72 -6.73
C THR A 77 -3.68 8.23 -8.15
N SER A 78 -3.55 7.37 -9.18
CA SER A 78 -3.77 7.78 -10.57
C SER A 78 -5.22 8.23 -10.80
N LEU A 79 -6.20 7.51 -10.26
CA LEU A 79 -7.61 7.89 -10.36
C LEU A 79 -7.89 9.22 -9.67
N VAL A 80 -7.32 9.43 -8.49
CA VAL A 80 -7.42 10.70 -7.75
C VAL A 80 -6.84 11.86 -8.56
N LEU A 81 -5.67 11.69 -9.18
CA LEU A 81 -5.05 12.73 -10.01
C LEU A 81 -5.89 13.06 -11.25
N THR A 82 -6.37 12.05 -11.97
CA THR A 82 -7.25 12.25 -13.14
C THR A 82 -8.52 13.01 -12.74
N SER A 83 -9.11 12.64 -11.60
CA SER A 83 -10.29 13.30 -11.05
C SER A 83 -10.01 14.76 -10.69
N LEU A 84 -8.89 15.06 -10.04
CA LEU A 84 -8.49 16.43 -9.67
C LEU A 84 -8.32 17.32 -10.91
N VAL A 85 -7.68 16.81 -11.98
CA VAL A 85 -7.55 17.57 -13.24
C VAL A 85 -8.94 17.87 -13.81
N GLY A 86 -9.83 16.88 -13.84
CA GLY A 86 -11.21 17.06 -14.28
C GLY A 86 -11.98 18.09 -13.45
N GLN A 87 -11.81 18.09 -12.12
CA GLN A 87 -12.45 19.04 -11.21
C GLN A 87 -11.90 20.44 -11.37
N ILE A 88 -10.58 20.62 -11.54
CA ILE A 88 -9.97 21.92 -11.81
C ILE A 88 -10.53 22.49 -13.10
N LEU A 89 -10.56 21.71 -14.19
CA LEU A 89 -11.10 22.16 -15.48
C LEU A 89 -12.59 22.50 -15.38
N SER A 90 -13.37 21.68 -14.66
CA SER A 90 -14.79 21.89 -14.42
C SER A 90 -15.03 23.17 -13.61
N ALA A 91 -14.31 23.35 -12.50
CA ALA A 91 -14.36 24.56 -11.69
C ALA A 91 -13.98 25.79 -12.52
N LEU A 92 -12.85 25.75 -13.24
CA LEU A 92 -12.42 26.86 -14.10
C LEU A 92 -13.50 27.25 -15.11
N SER A 93 -14.16 26.26 -15.71
CA SER A 93 -15.23 26.51 -16.68
C SER A 93 -16.52 27.07 -16.04
N LEU A 94 -16.85 26.66 -14.81
CA LEU A 94 -18.01 27.17 -14.08
C LEU A 94 -17.76 28.59 -13.56
N PHE A 95 -16.58 28.85 -12.97
CA PHE A 95 -16.20 30.15 -12.39
C PHE A 95 -15.85 31.22 -13.45
N LEU A 96 -14.99 30.90 -14.42
CA LEU A 96 -14.47 31.92 -15.36
C LEU A 96 -15.41 32.22 -16.53
N LYS A 97 -16.31 31.29 -16.86
CA LYS A 97 -17.18 31.38 -18.04
C LYS A 97 -18.66 31.26 -17.70
N HIS A 98 -19.08 31.74 -16.54
CA HIS A 98 -20.45 31.57 -16.03
C HIS A 98 -21.57 31.82 -17.08
N GLU A 99 -21.50 32.92 -17.85
CA GLU A 99 -22.47 33.24 -18.91
C GLU A 99 -22.39 32.29 -20.13
N SER A 100 -21.17 31.91 -20.53
CA SER A 100 -20.96 31.00 -21.66
C SER A 100 -21.39 29.58 -21.30
N THR A 101 -21.02 29.13 -20.10
CA THR A 101 -21.38 27.83 -19.54
C THR A 101 -22.90 27.71 -19.40
N ARG A 102 -23.59 28.77 -18.99
CA ARG A 102 -25.05 28.82 -18.95
C ARG A 102 -25.68 28.55 -20.32
N ASN A 103 -25.14 29.18 -21.36
CA ASN A 103 -25.58 28.97 -22.73
C ASN A 103 -25.25 27.54 -23.22
N LEU A 104 -24.10 26.99 -22.82
CA LEU A 104 -23.66 25.63 -23.18
C LEU A 104 -24.46 24.51 -22.49
N LEU A 105 -25.00 24.73 -21.29
CA LEU A 105 -25.96 23.79 -20.68
C LEU A 105 -27.34 23.87 -21.35
N GLY A 106 -27.67 25.01 -21.98
CA GLY A 106 -28.83 25.16 -22.87
C GLY A 106 -30.17 24.79 -22.23
N SER A 107 -30.33 25.02 -20.93
CA SER A 107 -31.53 24.65 -20.18
C SER A 107 -32.70 25.59 -20.53
N GLN A 108 -33.91 25.04 -20.61
CA GLN A 108 -35.18 25.77 -20.82
C GLN A 108 -35.82 26.24 -19.50
N ARG A 109 -35.20 25.90 -18.35
CA ARG A 109 -35.75 26.19 -17.01
C ARG A 109 -35.69 27.68 -16.66
N ASP A 110 -36.43 28.04 -15.62
CA ASP A 110 -36.49 29.40 -15.11
C ASP A 110 -35.12 29.94 -14.70
N ARG A 111 -34.88 31.24 -14.94
CA ARG A 111 -33.57 31.87 -14.77
C ARG A 111 -33.01 31.73 -13.36
N LYS A 112 -33.89 31.72 -12.35
CA LYS A 112 -33.55 31.54 -10.92
C LYS A 112 -33.17 30.10 -10.60
N GLU A 113 -33.92 29.12 -11.11
CA GLU A 113 -33.64 27.70 -10.87
C GLU A 113 -32.29 27.29 -11.46
N GLN A 114 -32.01 27.73 -12.69
CA GLN A 114 -30.71 27.48 -13.34
C GLN A 114 -29.54 28.02 -12.54
N TRP A 115 -29.70 29.22 -11.96
CA TRP A 115 -28.67 29.84 -11.16
C TRP A 115 -28.39 29.04 -9.89
N VAL A 116 -29.45 28.60 -9.19
CA VAL A 116 -29.31 27.73 -8.00
C VAL A 116 -28.64 26.41 -8.35
N LEU A 117 -29.04 25.76 -9.44
CA LEU A 117 -28.46 24.50 -9.92
C LEU A 117 -26.97 24.66 -10.28
N MET A 118 -26.60 25.75 -10.95
CA MET A 118 -25.20 26.04 -11.29
C MET A 118 -24.37 26.32 -10.04
N PHE A 119 -24.89 27.14 -9.12
CA PHE A 119 -24.21 27.43 -7.86
C PHE A 119 -23.99 26.15 -7.03
N LEU A 120 -25.01 25.27 -6.98
CA LEU A 120 -24.90 23.98 -6.30
C LEU A 120 -23.85 23.09 -6.97
N LEU A 121 -23.81 23.06 -8.30
CA LEU A 121 -22.81 22.31 -9.06
C LEU A 121 -21.40 22.83 -8.77
N GLU A 122 -21.19 24.15 -8.86
CA GLU A 122 -19.93 24.83 -8.56
C GLU A 122 -19.45 24.54 -7.15
N LEU A 123 -20.33 24.73 -6.14
CA LEU A 123 -20.01 24.45 -4.74
C LEU A 123 -19.66 22.98 -4.53
N THR A 124 -20.38 22.06 -5.18
CA THR A 124 -20.11 20.62 -5.05
C THR A 124 -18.76 20.26 -5.68
N PHE A 125 -18.44 20.77 -6.87
CA PHE A 125 -17.15 20.52 -7.53
C PHE A 125 -15.98 21.10 -6.74
N ALA A 126 -16.13 22.32 -6.20
CA ALA A 126 -15.13 22.91 -5.32
C ALA A 126 -14.95 22.08 -4.04
N GLY A 127 -16.05 21.63 -3.42
CA GLY A 127 -16.02 20.75 -2.26
C GLY A 127 -15.30 19.42 -2.54
N MET A 128 -15.63 18.76 -3.66
CA MET A 128 -14.93 17.54 -4.08
C MET A 128 -13.44 17.78 -4.26
N PHE A 129 -13.05 18.86 -4.95
CA PHE A 129 -11.64 19.21 -5.16
C PHE A 129 -10.88 19.37 -3.84
N LEU A 130 -11.45 20.08 -2.87
CA LEU A 130 -10.83 20.27 -1.56
C LEU A 130 -10.66 18.95 -0.82
N VAL A 131 -11.73 18.16 -0.69
CA VAL A 131 -11.69 16.89 0.05
C VAL A 131 -10.73 15.91 -0.64
N GLN A 132 -10.75 15.84 -1.98
CA GLN A 132 -9.89 14.95 -2.76
C GLN A 132 -8.42 15.34 -2.69
N SER A 133 -8.11 16.64 -2.60
CA SER A 133 -6.76 17.14 -2.32
C SER A 133 -6.28 16.68 -0.93
N VAL A 134 -7.13 16.75 0.09
CA VAL A 134 -6.80 16.26 1.43
C VAL A 134 -6.56 14.76 1.42
N VAL A 135 -7.41 13.98 0.72
CA VAL A 135 -7.22 12.52 0.55
C VAL A 135 -5.87 12.22 -0.10
N LEU A 136 -5.48 12.95 -1.14
CA LEU A 136 -4.21 12.75 -1.84
C LEU A 136 -3.01 13.02 -0.91
N VAL A 137 -3.00 14.16 -0.22
CA VAL A 137 -1.91 14.55 0.68
C VAL A 137 -1.80 13.58 1.85
N PHE A 138 -2.93 13.27 2.49
CA PHE A 138 -2.95 12.39 3.65
C PHE A 138 -2.61 10.95 3.26
N GLY A 139 -3.12 10.46 2.12
CA GLY A 139 -2.75 9.16 1.55
C GLY A 139 -1.24 9.05 1.30
N CYS A 140 -0.62 10.08 0.72
CA CYS A 140 0.85 10.14 0.54
C CYS A 140 1.61 10.11 1.87
N ILE A 141 1.14 10.81 2.90
CA ILE A 141 1.78 10.82 4.23
C ILE A 141 1.69 9.44 4.87
N VAL A 142 0.50 8.84 4.85
CA VAL A 142 0.25 7.50 5.39
C VAL A 142 1.14 6.50 4.66
N GLU A 143 1.20 6.54 3.33
CA GLU A 143 2.01 5.57 2.60
C GLU A 143 3.52 5.75 2.82
N LYS A 144 4.02 6.98 2.94
CA LYS A 144 5.41 7.21 3.33
C LYS A 144 5.74 6.64 4.71
N LYS A 145 4.80 6.71 5.66
CA LYS A 145 4.96 6.11 7.00
C LYS A 145 4.99 4.59 6.91
N TRP A 146 4.06 3.98 6.17
CA TRP A 146 4.04 2.53 5.95
C TRP A 146 5.31 2.05 5.25
N ALA A 147 5.73 2.71 4.17
CA ALA A 147 6.95 2.37 3.45
C ALA A 147 8.20 2.45 4.35
N ARG A 148 8.25 3.40 5.29
CA ARG A 148 9.33 3.48 6.28
C ARG A 148 9.27 2.31 7.26
N GLU A 149 8.10 1.99 7.78
CA GLU A 149 7.91 0.91 8.74
C GLU A 149 8.20 -0.46 8.12
N TYR A 150 7.80 -0.69 6.86
CA TYR A 150 8.16 -1.89 6.10
C TYR A 150 9.68 -2.04 5.98
N LYS A 151 10.40 -0.97 5.64
CA LYS A 151 11.87 -0.99 5.57
C LYS A 151 12.53 -1.29 6.93
N GLU A 152 11.99 -0.72 8.01
CA GLU A 152 12.48 -0.99 9.37
C GLU A 152 12.27 -2.47 9.76
N VAL A 153 11.10 -3.04 9.44
CA VAL A 153 10.78 -4.46 9.68
C VAL A 153 11.63 -5.39 8.81
N GLU A 154 11.85 -5.04 7.54
CA GLU A 154 12.67 -5.82 6.63
C GLU A 154 14.14 -5.83 7.06
N ALA A 155 14.68 -4.68 7.49
CA ALA A 155 16.01 -4.59 8.07
C ALA A 155 16.17 -5.47 9.32
N GLN A 156 15.17 -5.50 10.21
CA GLN A 156 15.18 -6.39 11.38
C GLN A 156 15.15 -7.87 11.00
N ARG A 157 14.38 -8.24 9.97
CA ARG A 157 14.36 -9.62 9.45
C ARG A 157 15.70 -10.02 8.87
N ASP A 158 16.35 -9.13 8.11
CA ASP A 158 17.68 -9.37 7.54
C ASP A 158 18.75 -9.52 8.63
N GLU A 159 18.73 -8.69 9.66
CA GLU A 159 19.63 -8.80 10.81
C GLU A 159 19.41 -10.11 11.58
N ALA A 160 18.15 -10.49 11.82
CA ALA A 160 17.81 -11.75 12.45
C ALA A 160 18.27 -12.95 11.61
N ALA A 161 18.11 -12.89 10.28
CA ALA A 161 18.58 -13.92 9.36
C ALA A 161 20.11 -14.02 9.36
N ARG A 162 20.83 -12.90 9.33
CA ARG A 162 22.30 -12.87 9.42
C ARG A 162 22.79 -13.45 10.75
N LYS A 163 22.16 -13.08 11.87
CA LYS A 163 22.49 -13.62 13.21
C LYS A 163 22.25 -15.13 13.26
N ARG A 164 21.16 -15.62 12.65
CA ARG A 164 20.87 -17.05 12.54
C ARG A 164 21.91 -17.77 11.68
N ASN A 165 22.32 -17.20 10.54
CA ASN A 165 23.34 -17.80 9.67
C ASN A 165 24.71 -17.88 10.35
N ARG A 166 25.12 -16.84 11.09
CA ARG A 166 26.38 -16.88 11.87
C ARG A 166 26.38 -17.99 12.93
N ARG A 167 25.24 -18.21 13.60
CA ARG A 167 25.10 -19.30 14.57
C ARG A 167 25.21 -20.67 13.88
N LYS A 168 24.55 -20.85 12.73
CA LYS A 168 24.66 -22.09 11.95
C LYS A 168 26.10 -22.37 11.51
N ALA A 169 26.80 -21.34 11.03
CA ALA A 169 28.20 -21.48 10.62
C ALA A 169 29.11 -21.92 11.78
N ARG A 170 28.96 -21.32 12.96
CA ARG A 170 29.71 -21.72 14.17
C ARG A 170 29.42 -23.17 14.58
N VAL A 171 28.15 -23.56 14.59
CA VAL A 171 27.76 -24.96 14.90
C VAL A 171 28.34 -25.93 13.87
N GLN A 172 28.37 -25.55 12.60
CA GLN A 172 28.95 -26.38 11.54
C GLN A 172 30.47 -26.50 11.67
N GLU A 173 31.16 -25.42 12.01
CA GLU A 173 32.60 -25.40 12.29
C GLU A 173 32.96 -26.27 13.51
N GLU A 174 32.22 -26.12 14.61
CA GLU A 174 32.37 -26.95 15.81
C GLU A 174 32.10 -28.43 15.52
N ALA A 175 31.07 -28.74 14.72
CA ALA A 175 30.76 -30.12 14.32
C ALA A 175 31.86 -30.73 13.45
N MET A 176 32.45 -29.95 12.53
CA MET A 176 33.55 -30.40 11.67
C MET A 176 34.82 -30.65 12.48
N ALA A 177 35.16 -29.74 13.41
CA ALA A 177 36.29 -29.90 14.32
C ALA A 177 36.15 -31.13 15.24
N ASN A 178 34.93 -31.38 15.74
CA ASN A 178 34.65 -32.56 16.54
C ASN A 178 34.72 -33.85 15.70
N ALA A 179 34.21 -33.83 14.46
CA ALA A 179 34.33 -34.96 13.54
C ALA A 179 35.79 -35.28 13.20
N THR A 180 36.64 -34.28 13.02
CA THR A 180 38.08 -34.48 12.79
C THR A 180 38.77 -35.03 14.04
N ALA A 181 38.47 -34.52 15.24
CA ALA A 181 39.02 -35.04 16.48
C ALA A 181 38.61 -36.51 16.72
N LEU A 182 37.35 -36.85 16.45
CA LEU A 182 36.85 -38.22 16.55
C LEU A 182 37.54 -39.16 15.54
N ALA A 183 37.80 -38.68 14.32
CA ALA A 183 38.53 -39.44 13.32
C ALA A 183 39.99 -39.72 13.74
N GLU A 184 40.66 -38.72 14.32
CA GLU A 184 42.04 -38.85 14.83
C GLU A 184 42.13 -39.82 16.01
N VAL A 185 41.20 -39.74 16.97
CA VAL A 185 41.11 -40.72 18.07
C VAL A 185 40.88 -42.12 17.54
N LYS A 186 39.99 -42.27 16.54
CA LYS A 186 39.69 -43.57 15.93
C LYS A 186 40.88 -44.13 15.15
N SER A 187 41.67 -43.30 14.45
CA SER A 187 42.88 -43.77 13.78
C SER A 187 43.95 -44.21 14.78
N ASN A 188 44.09 -43.50 15.89
CA ASN A 188 45.05 -43.86 16.94
C ASN A 188 44.66 -45.16 17.65
N ASP A 189 43.37 -45.38 17.91
CA ASP A 189 42.86 -46.65 18.47
C ASP A 189 43.11 -47.83 17.51
N LEU A 190 42.89 -47.63 16.21
CA LEU A 190 43.18 -48.64 15.20
C LEU A 190 44.68 -48.96 15.11
N ASP A 191 45.57 -47.96 15.15
CA ASP A 191 47.03 -48.17 15.15
C ASP A 191 47.50 -48.87 16.42
N GLN A 192 46.92 -48.54 17.57
CA GLN A 192 47.23 -49.22 18.83
C GLN A 192 46.76 -50.67 18.80
N LYS A 193 45.58 -50.94 18.23
CA LYS A 193 45.05 -52.29 18.08
C LYS A 193 45.89 -53.13 17.13
N THR A 194 46.30 -52.59 15.98
CA THR A 194 47.20 -53.31 15.05
C THR A 194 48.55 -53.59 15.71
N ARG A 195 49.18 -52.63 16.37
CA ARG A 195 50.43 -52.85 17.13
C ARG A 195 50.27 -53.91 18.23
N GLY A 196 49.16 -53.88 18.97
CA GLY A 196 48.85 -54.86 20.01
C GLY A 196 48.64 -56.27 19.44
N GLU A 197 47.99 -56.39 18.30
CA GLU A 197 47.84 -57.66 17.58
C GLU A 197 49.20 -58.15 17.05
N TYR A 198 49.98 -57.34 16.34
CA TYR A 198 51.33 -57.70 15.87
C TYR A 198 52.25 -58.16 17.01
N GLY A 199 52.18 -57.51 18.18
CA GLY A 199 52.93 -57.94 19.37
C GLY A 199 52.47 -59.28 19.97
N LYS A 200 51.23 -59.70 19.75
CA LYS A 200 50.73 -61.04 20.14
C LYS A 200 51.16 -62.11 19.14
N TRP A 201 51.12 -61.82 17.84
CA TRP A 201 51.60 -62.74 16.80
C TRP A 201 53.11 -63.01 16.96
N ALA A 202 53.92 -61.95 17.14
CA ALA A 202 55.36 -62.08 17.38
C ALA A 202 55.73 -62.85 18.66
N LYS A 203 54.82 -62.91 19.66
CA LYS A 203 55.00 -63.74 20.86
C LYS A 203 54.59 -65.19 20.65
N LYS A 204 53.53 -65.44 19.87
CA LYS A 204 53.12 -66.80 19.48
C LYS A 204 54.18 -67.48 18.63
N ASP A 205 54.81 -66.75 17.71
CA ASP A 205 55.87 -67.27 16.84
C ASP A 205 57.20 -67.53 17.60
N ALA A 206 57.32 -67.05 18.85
CA ALA A 206 58.48 -67.30 19.73
C ALA A 206 58.22 -68.40 20.77
N GLU A 207 56.99 -68.92 20.87
CA GLU A 207 56.56 -69.98 21.81
C GLU A 207 56.23 -71.32 21.12
N GLU A 208 56.31 -71.41 19.78
CA GLU A 208 56.29 -72.70 19.08
C GLU A 208 57.74 -73.23 18.87
N PRO A 209 58.06 -74.46 19.30
CA PRO A 209 59.39 -75.06 19.28
C PRO A 209 59.90 -75.50 17.89
#